data_AF-A0A1S3J8F0-F1
#
_entry.id   AF-A0A1S3J8F0-F1
#
_cell.length_a   1.000
_cell.length_b   1.000
_cell.length_c   1.000
_cell.angle_alpha   90.00
_cell.angle_beta   90.00
_cell.angle_gamma   90.00
#
_symmetry.space_group_name_H-M   'P 1'
#
loop_
_entity.id
_entity.type
_entity.pdbx_description
1 polymer ?
#
loop_
_entity_poly.entity_id
_entity_poly.type
_entity_poly.pdbx_seq_one_letter_code
_entity_poly.pdbx_strand_id
1 'polypeptide(L)'
;MGAFELNALIILQLLGWVYLPVFIACGVSTLPEYMTKRFGGKRIRIYLAILSLLLYIFTKISVDLFAGAIFIRTALGWNLYLSIFLLLVLTVVCVMTGGLTAVIYTEVIQCFIMVIGSAILMVMSLVKIGGFSSLYSKYMRAMPNTTYFPSSNSSAVCGKPLPDAWIMLRGADDPVMPWPAFLLGQVPAAMWYWCADQMIVQRALSARSLSHAQGGTTLAGYIKILPVFLLVIPGMISRVLFPDEVGCADPDICAAVCDNRAGCSNIAYPKLVMAIMPEGLRGIMMAVMMAALMSDMASIFNSASTLFTMDIYPYIRKKYTVKELLITGRCFVLIMFIIGILWIPVVQNVQGGQLFVYIQAVSAYLAPPVAAVYCVAILWKRGNEKGAFTGLIFGLVIGVIRMATDFFNPEPPCGEPDLRPGIVKNFQYMYFATLSFWTTMLVMVVVSLLTLPPSDEMLNRTTYWTRFDKKITAGESIECTADGVIGNQEYINLDERKSDGSSAIDNSVKQQETENVSIVPKPVSKKSFFHKLLIWYCGFSESEQEEIKINEHRHHLEMISSLEQDPCAKAFLKANLVIVLLAAVFLYTFFSWNF
;
A
#
# COMPACT_ATOMS: atom_id res chain seq x y z
N MET A 1 4.56 -0.57 18.02
CA MET A 1 4.34 0.57 17.09
C MET A 1 5.61 1.36 16.84
N GLY A 2 6.26 1.97 17.84
CA GLY A 2 7.44 2.83 17.61
C GLY A 2 8.56 2.19 16.78
N ALA A 3 8.93 0.95 17.07
CA ALA A 3 9.92 0.20 16.29
C ALA A 3 9.56 0.07 14.79
N PHE A 4 8.28 -0.05 14.44
CA PHE A 4 7.81 -0.17 13.05
C PHE A 4 7.94 1.15 12.29
N GLU A 5 7.69 2.28 12.95
CA GLU A 5 7.84 3.61 12.34
C GLU A 5 9.32 3.92 12.06
N LEU A 6 10.22 3.58 12.99
CA LEU A 6 11.67 3.68 12.75
C LEU A 6 12.14 2.70 11.65
N ASN A 7 11.45 1.57 11.48
CA ASN A 7 11.79 0.61 10.43
C ASN A 7 11.46 1.21 9.06
N ALA A 8 10.27 1.79 8.94
CA ALA A 8 9.81 2.47 7.74
C ALA A 8 10.79 3.57 7.28
N LEU A 9 11.40 4.30 8.22
CA LEU A 9 12.39 5.33 7.92
C LEU A 9 13.58 4.79 7.10
N ILE A 10 14.06 3.57 7.39
CA ILE A 10 15.14 2.91 6.63
C ILE A 10 14.61 2.36 5.29
N ILE A 11 13.48 1.67 5.31
CA ILE A 11 12.95 0.98 4.12
C ILE A 11 12.45 1.97 3.06
N LEU A 12 11.98 3.16 3.45
CA LEU A 12 11.70 4.24 2.50
C LEU A 12 12.94 4.65 1.69
N GLN A 13 14.13 4.58 2.28
CA GLN A 13 15.37 4.82 1.54
C GLN A 13 15.68 3.68 0.57
N LEU A 14 15.37 2.44 0.95
CA LEU A 14 15.49 1.31 0.03
C LEU A 14 14.58 1.50 -1.21
N LEU A 15 13.34 1.98 -1.01
CA LEU A 15 12.46 2.37 -2.11
C LEU A 15 13.13 3.43 -3.01
N GLY A 16 13.55 4.55 -2.42
CA GLY A 16 14.06 5.72 -3.15
C GLY A 16 15.34 5.46 -3.94
N TRP A 17 16.26 4.67 -3.38
CA TRP A 17 17.63 4.55 -3.89
C TRP A 17 17.91 3.25 -4.64
N VAL A 18 17.11 2.19 -4.43
CA VAL A 18 17.30 0.89 -5.08
C VAL A 18 16.15 0.55 -6.02
N TYR A 19 14.89 0.66 -5.57
CA TYR A 19 13.73 0.21 -6.34
C TYR A 19 13.27 1.23 -7.40
N LEU A 20 13.07 2.49 -7.00
CA LEU A 20 12.57 3.53 -7.91
C LEU A 20 13.45 3.77 -9.13
N PRO A 21 14.80 3.79 -9.06
CA PRO A 21 15.62 3.91 -10.25
C PRO A 21 15.33 2.84 -11.30
N VAL A 22 14.99 1.62 -10.87
CA VAL A 22 14.67 0.51 -11.78
C VAL A 22 13.26 0.67 -12.36
N PHE A 23 12.26 0.99 -11.52
CA PHE A 23 10.88 1.17 -11.98
C PHE A 23 10.75 2.33 -12.97
N ILE A 24 11.41 3.46 -12.69
CA ILE A 24 11.46 4.62 -13.57
C ILE A 24 12.21 4.27 -14.87
N ALA A 25 13.36 3.58 -14.78
CA ALA A 25 14.10 3.18 -15.98
C ALA A 25 13.30 2.24 -16.89
N CYS A 26 12.49 1.35 -16.31
CA CYS A 26 11.65 0.41 -17.04
C CYS A 26 10.40 1.06 -17.67
N GLY A 27 10.04 2.27 -17.23
CA GLY A 27 8.87 3.01 -17.72
C GLY A 27 7.57 2.23 -17.50
N VAL A 28 7.39 1.69 -16.30
CA VAL A 28 6.19 0.92 -15.91
C VAL A 28 5.19 1.80 -15.18
N SER A 29 3.90 1.50 -15.34
CA SER A 29 2.85 2.17 -14.56
C SER A 29 2.39 1.32 -13.37
N THR A 30 2.52 -0.01 -13.45
CA THR A 30 2.19 -0.92 -12.35
C THR A 30 3.34 -1.86 -12.00
N LEU A 31 3.40 -2.25 -10.73
CA LEU A 31 4.37 -3.21 -10.24
C LEU A 31 4.21 -4.64 -10.83
N PRO A 32 2.97 -5.15 -11.05
CA PRO A 32 2.79 -6.39 -11.80
C PRO A 32 3.28 -6.29 -13.25
N GLU A 33 3.13 -5.12 -13.91
CA GLU A 33 3.68 -4.88 -15.25
C GLU A 33 5.21 -4.98 -15.26
N TYR A 34 5.89 -4.40 -14.25
CA TYR A 34 7.33 -4.58 -14.07
C TYR A 34 7.73 -6.06 -14.02
N MET A 35 6.99 -6.88 -13.29
CA MET A 35 7.29 -8.30 -13.16
C MET A 35 7.12 -9.04 -14.50
N THR A 36 6.12 -8.67 -15.32
CA THR A 36 6.00 -9.18 -16.69
C THR A 36 7.16 -8.75 -17.57
N LYS A 37 7.63 -7.50 -17.49
CA LYS A 37 8.81 -7.06 -18.27
C LYS A 37 10.08 -7.80 -17.82
N ARG A 38 10.24 -8.04 -16.52
CA ARG A 38 11.44 -8.67 -15.94
C ARG A 38 11.53 -10.18 -16.15
N PHE A 39 10.43 -10.91 -15.99
CA PHE A 39 10.41 -12.37 -16.06
C PHE A 39 9.71 -12.93 -17.30
N GLY A 40 8.94 -12.11 -17.99
CA GLY A 40 8.03 -12.56 -19.04
C GLY A 40 6.76 -13.21 -18.45
N GLY A 41 5.84 -13.52 -19.35
CA GLY A 41 4.63 -14.26 -19.02
C GLY A 41 3.51 -13.45 -18.35
N LYS A 42 2.32 -14.05 -18.37
CA LYS A 42 1.06 -13.46 -17.89
C LYS A 42 0.70 -13.90 -16.46
N ARG A 43 1.24 -15.05 -16.03
CA ARG A 43 0.86 -15.73 -14.78
C ARG A 43 1.23 -14.92 -13.54
N ILE A 44 2.48 -14.47 -13.46
CA ILE A 44 2.99 -13.67 -12.33
C ILE A 44 2.21 -12.36 -12.19
N ARG A 45 1.89 -11.70 -13.30
CA ARG A 45 1.14 -10.44 -13.31
C ARG A 45 -0.25 -10.59 -12.69
N ILE A 46 -1.03 -11.55 -13.19
CA ILE A 46 -2.37 -11.83 -12.69
C ILE A 46 -2.30 -12.25 -11.21
N TYR A 47 -1.36 -13.12 -10.87
CA TYR A 47 -1.16 -13.57 -9.51
C TYR A 47 -0.90 -12.41 -8.53
N LEU A 48 0.07 -11.54 -8.84
CA LEU A 48 0.42 -10.40 -7.98
C LEU A 48 -0.70 -9.38 -7.89
N ALA A 49 -1.43 -9.14 -8.98
CA ALA A 49 -2.59 -8.27 -8.98
C ALA A 49 -3.70 -8.81 -8.05
N ILE A 50 -4.07 -10.10 -8.18
CA ILE A 50 -5.08 -10.73 -7.32
C ILE A 50 -4.65 -10.72 -5.85
N LEU A 51 -3.40 -11.10 -5.56
CA LEU A 51 -2.89 -11.10 -4.19
C LEU A 51 -2.91 -9.69 -3.57
N SER A 52 -2.49 -8.67 -4.33
CA SER A 52 -2.50 -7.28 -3.85
C SER A 52 -3.92 -6.77 -3.60
N LEU A 53 -4.87 -7.11 -4.47
CA LEU A 53 -6.28 -6.75 -4.28
C LEU A 53 -6.90 -7.43 -3.05
N LEU A 54 -6.59 -8.70 -2.83
CA LEU A 54 -7.00 -9.43 -1.63
C LEU A 54 -6.39 -8.80 -0.36
N LEU A 55 -5.11 -8.44 -0.40
CA LEU A 55 -4.45 -7.74 0.70
C LEU A 55 -5.10 -6.38 0.97
N TYR A 56 -5.49 -5.63 -0.06
CA TYR A 56 -6.18 -4.35 0.12
C TYR A 56 -7.51 -4.51 0.86
N ILE A 57 -8.28 -5.58 0.60
CA ILE A 57 -9.50 -5.88 1.35
C ILE A 57 -9.14 -6.13 2.82
N PHE A 58 -8.27 -7.10 3.09
CA PHE A 58 -8.02 -7.59 4.45
C PHE A 58 -7.22 -6.63 5.33
N THR A 59 -6.31 -5.85 4.77
CA THR A 59 -5.35 -5.03 5.54
C THR A 59 -5.62 -3.54 5.47
N LYS A 60 -6.29 -3.05 4.42
CA LYS A 60 -6.49 -1.61 4.21
C LYS A 60 -7.96 -1.21 4.32
N ILE A 61 -8.83 -1.72 3.45
CA ILE A 61 -10.24 -1.33 3.36
C ILE A 61 -10.98 -1.62 4.68
N SER A 62 -10.97 -2.88 5.14
CA SER A 62 -11.71 -3.23 6.36
C SER A 62 -11.19 -2.51 7.60
N VAL A 63 -9.87 -2.31 7.68
CA VAL A 63 -9.24 -1.68 8.83
C VAL A 63 -9.50 -0.18 8.87
N ASP A 64 -9.40 0.51 7.73
CA ASP A 64 -9.65 1.94 7.66
C ASP A 64 -11.12 2.27 7.95
N LEU A 65 -12.06 1.49 7.41
CA LEU A 65 -13.49 1.65 7.70
C LEU A 65 -13.79 1.44 9.18
N PHE A 66 -13.19 0.41 9.79
CA PHE A 66 -13.38 0.14 11.21
C PHE A 66 -12.72 1.21 12.09
N ALA A 67 -11.51 1.66 11.76
CA ALA A 67 -10.83 2.75 12.47
C ALA A 67 -11.63 4.06 12.40
N GLY A 68 -12.16 4.40 11.21
CA GLY A 68 -13.02 5.56 11.03
C GLY A 68 -14.34 5.45 11.77
N ALA A 69 -14.95 4.28 11.78
CA ALA A 69 -16.18 4.03 12.53
C ALA A 69 -15.97 4.15 14.04
N ILE A 70 -14.85 3.64 14.58
CA ILE A 70 -14.47 3.83 15.99
C ILE A 70 -14.34 5.32 16.31
N PHE A 71 -13.72 6.09 15.42
CA PHE A 71 -13.52 7.51 15.63
C PHE A 71 -14.85 8.26 15.70
N ILE A 72 -15.71 8.08 14.69
CA ILE A 72 -17.04 8.71 14.62
C ILE A 72 -17.89 8.31 15.83
N ARG A 73 -17.88 7.03 16.22
CA ARG A 73 -18.57 6.55 17.42
C ARG A 73 -18.05 7.23 18.69
N THR A 74 -16.74 7.30 18.86
CA THR A 74 -16.15 7.91 20.07
C THR A 74 -16.43 9.41 20.14
N ALA A 75 -16.52 10.07 18.98
CA ALA A 75 -16.72 11.51 18.91
C ALA A 75 -18.20 11.92 18.98
N LEU A 76 -19.11 11.16 18.36
CA LEU A 76 -20.53 11.51 18.20
C LEU A 76 -21.50 10.56 18.93
N GLY A 77 -21.02 9.44 19.49
CA GLY A 77 -21.86 8.43 20.15
C GLY A 77 -22.74 7.62 19.20
N TRP A 78 -22.45 7.62 17.90
CA TRP A 78 -23.26 6.94 16.89
C TRP A 78 -22.98 5.45 16.80
N ASN A 79 -23.96 4.68 16.31
CA ASN A 79 -23.79 3.26 16.04
C ASN A 79 -22.63 3.01 15.05
N LEU A 80 -21.88 1.92 15.24
CA LEU A 80 -20.73 1.57 14.40
C LEU A 80 -21.11 1.45 12.91
N TYR A 81 -22.20 0.76 12.59
CA TYR A 81 -22.62 0.55 11.20
C TYR A 81 -23.18 1.83 10.56
N LEU A 82 -23.83 2.69 11.34
CA LEU A 82 -24.24 4.02 10.86
C LEU A 82 -23.01 4.87 10.51
N SER A 83 -21.97 4.80 11.34
CA SER A 83 -20.71 5.51 11.12
C SER A 83 -19.99 5.03 9.86
N ILE A 84 -19.96 3.71 9.62
CA ILE A 84 -19.42 3.10 8.39
C ILE A 84 -20.21 3.59 7.17
N PHE A 85 -21.54 3.58 7.25
CA PHE A 85 -22.39 4.02 6.14
C PHE A 85 -22.16 5.50 5.78
N LEU A 86 -22.04 6.37 6.77
CA LEU A 86 -21.78 7.79 6.53
C LEU A 86 -20.38 8.02 5.96
N LEU A 87 -19.36 7.35 6.49
CA LEU A 87 -18.01 7.41 5.95
C LEU A 87 -17.98 6.94 4.49
N LEU A 88 -18.71 5.88 4.16
CA LEU A 88 -18.84 5.38 2.79
C LEU A 88 -19.43 6.41 1.85
N VAL A 89 -20.61 6.94 2.19
CA VAL A 89 -21.31 7.90 1.34
C VAL A 89 -20.40 9.10 1.07
N LEU A 90 -19.73 9.59 2.10
CA LEU A 90 -18.85 10.75 2.01
C LEU A 90 -17.61 10.45 1.15
N THR A 91 -16.98 9.29 1.33
CA THR A 91 -15.84 8.85 0.51
C THR A 91 -16.23 8.69 -0.96
N VAL A 92 -17.37 8.07 -1.26
CA VAL A 92 -17.84 7.90 -2.65
C VAL A 92 -18.00 9.26 -3.32
N VAL A 93 -18.64 10.22 -2.65
CA VAL A 93 -18.82 11.58 -3.17
C VAL A 93 -17.47 12.25 -3.48
N CYS A 94 -16.48 12.11 -2.59
CA CYS A 94 -15.15 12.69 -2.81
C CYS A 94 -14.36 12.00 -3.93
N VAL A 95 -14.43 10.67 -4.04
CA VAL A 95 -13.77 9.93 -5.11
C VAL A 95 -14.36 10.26 -6.48
N MET A 96 -15.67 10.45 -6.55
CA MET A 96 -16.35 10.80 -7.81
C MET A 96 -16.02 12.23 -8.25
N THR A 97 -15.75 13.15 -7.32
CA THR A 97 -15.51 14.58 -7.62
C THR A 97 -14.04 14.97 -7.76
N GLY A 98 -13.10 14.25 -7.12
CA GLY A 98 -11.74 14.77 -6.87
C GLY A 98 -10.70 14.61 -7.99
N GLY A 99 -10.63 13.48 -8.69
CA GLY A 99 -9.47 13.17 -9.54
C GLY A 99 -8.14 13.07 -8.75
N LEU A 100 -7.13 12.37 -9.31
CA LEU A 100 -5.90 12.06 -8.55
C LEU A 100 -5.15 13.32 -8.06
N THR A 101 -5.11 14.38 -8.88
CA THR A 101 -4.38 15.61 -8.57
C THR A 101 -5.01 16.38 -7.41
N ALA A 102 -6.34 16.54 -7.37
CA ALA A 102 -6.96 17.28 -6.27
C ALA A 102 -6.81 16.53 -4.94
N VAL A 103 -6.92 15.19 -4.97
CA VAL A 103 -6.68 14.33 -3.81
C VAL A 103 -5.28 14.56 -3.23
N ILE A 104 -4.25 14.59 -4.07
CA ILE A 104 -2.87 14.84 -3.61
C ILE A 104 -2.73 16.21 -2.95
N TYR A 105 -3.33 17.27 -3.50
CA TYR A 105 -3.25 18.61 -2.89
C TYR A 105 -3.96 18.67 -1.54
N THR A 106 -5.14 18.04 -1.42
CA THR A 106 -5.86 17.97 -0.14
C THR A 106 -5.07 17.19 0.92
N GLU A 107 -4.37 16.13 0.53
CA GLU A 107 -3.50 15.36 1.45
C GLU A 107 -2.37 16.18 2.03
N VAL A 108 -1.75 17.06 1.24
CA VAL A 108 -0.66 17.93 1.71
C VAL A 108 -1.17 18.88 2.81
N ILE A 109 -2.31 19.55 2.57
CA ILE A 109 -2.91 20.46 3.55
C ILE A 109 -3.28 19.68 4.82
N GLN A 110 -3.92 18.53 4.66
CA GLN A 110 -4.34 17.67 5.76
C GLN A 110 -3.15 17.18 6.58
N CYS A 111 -2.02 16.85 5.95
CA CYS A 111 -0.79 16.45 6.63
C CYS A 111 -0.32 17.53 7.61
N PHE A 112 -0.24 18.80 7.18
CA PHE A 112 0.16 19.90 8.06
C PHE A 112 -0.81 20.08 9.23
N ILE A 113 -2.13 20.04 8.97
CA ILE A 113 -3.12 20.23 10.02
C ILE A 113 -3.07 19.07 11.04
N MET A 114 -2.92 17.82 10.56
CA MET A 114 -2.77 16.66 11.44
C MET A 114 -1.51 16.73 12.30
N VAL A 115 -0.37 17.10 11.71
CA VAL A 115 0.90 17.20 12.45
C VAL A 115 0.81 18.27 13.53
N ILE A 116 0.30 19.46 13.18
CA ILE A 116 0.14 20.57 14.13
C ILE A 116 -0.86 20.19 15.23
N GLY A 117 -2.03 19.68 14.87
CA GLY A 117 -3.07 19.30 15.83
C GLY A 117 -2.65 18.16 16.76
N SER A 118 -1.92 17.17 16.24
CA SER A 118 -1.35 16.08 17.05
C SER A 118 -0.23 16.58 17.97
N ALA A 119 0.58 17.54 17.54
CA ALA A 119 1.59 18.19 18.39
C ALA A 119 0.94 18.98 19.53
N ILE A 120 -0.12 19.75 19.26
CA ILE A 120 -0.88 20.45 20.29
C ILE A 120 -1.48 19.45 21.29
N LEU A 121 -2.13 18.38 20.79
CA LEU A 121 -2.68 17.33 21.64
C LEU A 121 -1.61 16.71 22.54
N MET A 122 -0.46 16.38 21.98
CA MET A 122 0.67 15.80 22.71
C MET A 122 1.15 16.72 23.85
N VAL A 123 1.36 18.01 23.56
CA VAL A 123 1.78 19.00 24.57
C VAL A 123 0.72 19.14 25.66
N MET A 124 -0.56 19.31 25.30
CA MET A 124 -1.64 19.44 26.27
C MET A 124 -1.78 18.19 27.15
N SER A 125 -1.62 17.01 26.55
CA SER A 125 -1.70 15.71 27.24
C SER A 125 -0.56 15.54 28.23
N LEU A 126 0.67 15.93 27.85
CA LEU A 126 1.83 15.92 28.74
C LEU A 126 1.65 16.87 29.93
N VAL A 127 1.14 18.09 29.69
CA VAL A 127 0.86 19.04 30.78
C VAL A 127 -0.17 18.45 31.75
N LYS A 128 -1.22 17.79 31.24
CA LYS A 128 -2.28 17.20 32.07
C LYS A 128 -1.77 16.13 33.03
N ILE A 129 -0.78 15.33 32.63
CA ILE A 129 -0.21 14.28 33.48
C ILE A 129 0.95 14.75 34.36
N GLY A 130 1.46 15.97 34.17
CA GLY A 130 2.60 16.52 34.91
C GLY A 130 3.96 16.27 34.25
N GLY A 131 4.01 16.12 32.93
CA GLY A 131 5.24 15.98 32.13
C GLY A 131 5.66 14.55 31.82
N PHE A 132 6.75 14.41 31.06
CA PHE A 132 7.24 13.13 30.55
C PHE A 132 7.74 12.18 31.66
N SER A 133 8.42 12.70 32.69
CA SER A 133 8.87 11.87 33.83
C SER A 133 7.69 11.26 34.59
N SER A 134 6.60 12.02 34.72
CA SER A 134 5.35 11.54 35.31
C SER A 134 4.70 10.45 34.46
N LEU A 135 4.78 10.55 33.12
CA LEU A 135 4.28 9.50 32.22
C LEU A 135 4.94 8.15 32.51
N TYR A 136 6.26 8.11 32.64
CA TYR A 136 6.99 6.86 32.91
C TYR A 136 6.48 6.18 34.19
N SER A 137 6.38 6.93 35.30
CA SER A 137 5.94 6.39 36.59
C SER A 137 4.46 6.03 36.63
N LYS A 138 3.58 6.83 36.01
CA LYS A 138 2.13 6.61 36.01
C LYS A 138 1.71 5.53 35.03
N TYR A 139 2.38 5.40 33.89
CA TYR A 139 2.05 4.39 32.88
C TYR A 139 2.12 2.99 33.44
N MET A 140 3.18 2.65 34.20
CA MET A 140 3.33 1.33 34.81
C MET A 140 2.28 1.01 35.88
N ARG A 141 1.57 2.04 36.38
CA ARG A 141 0.48 1.93 37.36
C ARG A 141 -0.91 2.06 36.74
N ALA A 142 -1.00 2.27 35.42
CA ALA A 142 -2.25 2.46 34.69
C ALA A 142 -2.96 1.10 34.45
N MET A 143 -3.46 0.53 35.53
CA MET A 143 -4.23 -0.71 35.57
C MET A 143 -5.71 -0.38 35.75
N PRO A 144 -6.63 -1.07 35.04
CA PRO A 144 -8.06 -0.92 35.28
C PRO A 144 -8.42 -1.44 36.67
N ASN A 145 -9.50 -0.92 37.26
CA ASN A 145 -9.98 -1.37 38.56
C ASN A 145 -10.40 -2.86 38.54
N THR A 146 -10.83 -3.34 37.37
CA THR A 146 -11.16 -4.74 37.09
C THR A 146 -9.98 -5.53 36.53
N THR A 147 -8.78 -5.30 37.07
CA THR A 147 -7.62 -6.13 36.73
C THR A 147 -7.90 -7.57 37.15
N TYR A 148 -7.94 -8.47 36.17
CA TYR A 148 -8.20 -9.88 36.42
C TYR A 148 -6.92 -10.56 36.95
N PHE A 149 -7.01 -11.07 38.17
CA PHE A 149 -5.98 -11.93 38.77
C PHE A 149 -6.52 -13.37 38.78
N PRO A 150 -5.97 -14.28 37.96
CA PRO A 150 -6.39 -15.68 38.01
C PRO A 150 -6.16 -16.29 39.39
N SER A 151 -7.14 -17.08 39.86
CA SER A 151 -7.03 -17.87 41.09
C SER A 151 -6.00 -18.99 40.93
N SER A 152 -4.94 -18.96 41.75
CA SER A 152 -3.90 -19.98 42.10
C SER A 152 -3.22 -20.86 41.03
N ASN A 153 -3.78 -21.10 39.84
CA ASN A 153 -3.26 -22.08 38.86
C ASN A 153 -2.97 -21.52 37.46
N SER A 154 -3.22 -20.24 37.20
CA SER A 154 -2.86 -19.58 35.93
C SER A 154 -2.04 -18.33 36.22
N SER A 155 -0.93 -18.12 35.51
CA SER A 155 -0.01 -16.99 35.73
C SER A 155 -0.39 -15.72 34.97
N ALA A 156 -1.53 -15.71 34.25
CA ALA A 156 -1.88 -14.65 33.31
C ALA A 156 -2.61 -13.49 33.99
N VAL A 157 -1.87 -12.43 34.36
CA VAL A 157 -2.44 -11.15 34.78
C VAL A 157 -2.77 -10.32 33.54
N CYS A 158 -4.05 -10.02 33.30
CA CYS A 158 -4.47 -9.16 32.19
C CYS A 158 -4.66 -7.70 32.65
N GLY A 159 -4.64 -6.76 31.70
CA GLY A 159 -4.87 -5.33 32.01
C GLY A 159 -3.66 -4.63 32.63
N LYS A 160 -2.59 -5.37 32.96
CA LYS A 160 -1.31 -4.80 33.41
C LYS A 160 -0.46 -4.35 32.22
N PRO A 161 0.09 -3.12 32.23
CA PRO A 161 1.12 -2.71 31.29
C PRO A 161 2.34 -3.64 31.33
N LEU A 162 2.92 -3.93 30.16
CA LEU A 162 4.13 -4.75 30.05
C LEU A 162 5.32 -4.06 30.76
N PRO A 163 6.17 -4.79 31.50
CA PRO A 163 7.38 -4.23 32.13
C PRO A 163 8.29 -3.55 31.10
N ASP A 164 8.41 -4.14 29.91
CA ASP A 164 9.29 -3.68 28.84
C ASP A 164 8.56 -2.79 27.83
N ALA A 165 7.53 -2.06 28.27
CA ALA A 165 6.73 -1.18 27.39
C ALA A 165 7.54 -0.03 26.77
N TRP A 166 8.65 0.34 27.39
CA TRP A 166 9.54 1.43 26.95
C TRP A 166 10.70 0.95 26.06
N ILE A 167 10.90 -0.37 25.96
CA ILE A 167 11.96 -0.97 25.17
C ILE A 167 11.40 -1.30 23.77
N MET A 168 12.02 -0.73 22.73
CA MET A 168 11.58 -0.96 21.35
C MET A 168 11.92 -2.36 20.83
N LEU A 169 13.18 -2.79 20.95
CA LEU A 169 13.64 -4.12 20.56
C LEU A 169 13.90 -4.94 21.82
N ARG A 170 13.07 -5.95 22.06
CA ARG A 170 13.13 -6.78 23.29
C ARG A 170 13.97 -8.03 23.06
N GLY A 171 14.20 -8.79 24.14
CA GLY A 171 14.95 -10.05 24.11
C GLY A 171 14.48 -11.02 23.04
N ALA A 172 15.36 -11.92 22.60
CA ALA A 172 15.07 -12.83 21.48
C ALA A 172 13.88 -13.77 21.74
N ASP A 173 13.60 -14.09 22.99
CA ASP A 173 12.50 -14.97 23.39
C ASP A 173 11.24 -14.20 23.83
N ASP A 174 11.20 -12.87 23.65
CA ASP A 174 10.04 -12.06 24.02
C ASP A 174 8.84 -12.43 23.11
N PRO A 175 7.64 -12.67 23.68
CA PRO A 175 6.48 -13.11 22.90
C PRO A 175 5.83 -11.98 22.07
N VAL A 176 6.20 -10.72 22.30
CA VAL A 176 5.56 -9.54 21.69
C VAL A 176 6.47 -8.88 20.65
N MET A 177 7.76 -8.68 20.94
CA MET A 177 8.70 -7.93 20.11
C MET A 177 10.14 -8.45 20.16
N PRO A 178 10.40 -9.69 19.76
CA PRO A 178 11.74 -10.25 19.76
C PRO A 178 12.56 -9.60 18.66
N TRP A 179 13.70 -9.01 19.03
CA TRP A 179 14.53 -8.25 18.11
C TRP A 179 14.98 -9.02 16.85
N PRO A 180 15.31 -10.33 16.89
CA PRO A 180 15.75 -11.04 15.68
C PRO A 180 14.59 -11.20 14.71
N ALA A 181 13.40 -11.54 15.20
CA ALA A 181 12.20 -11.67 14.38
C ALA A 181 11.80 -10.33 13.77
N PHE A 182 11.95 -9.25 14.54
CA PHE A 182 11.68 -7.91 14.03
C PHE A 182 12.64 -7.56 12.88
N LEU A 183 13.95 -7.66 13.08
CA LEU A 183 14.90 -7.30 12.03
C LEU A 183 14.88 -8.24 10.83
N LEU A 184 14.70 -9.55 11.03
CA LEU A 184 14.77 -10.53 9.95
C LEU A 184 13.40 -10.84 9.32
N GLY A 185 12.30 -10.50 9.97
CA GLY A 185 10.93 -10.82 9.54
C GLY A 185 10.09 -9.58 9.26
N GLN A 186 10.08 -8.61 10.17
CA GLN A 186 9.36 -7.36 9.94
C GLN A 186 9.98 -6.51 8.82
N VAL A 187 11.32 -6.53 8.64
CA VAL A 187 11.98 -5.84 7.50
C VAL A 187 11.47 -6.35 6.14
N PRO A 188 11.42 -7.66 5.86
CA PRO A 188 10.75 -8.18 4.65
C PRO A 188 9.30 -7.72 4.46
N ALA A 189 8.49 -7.75 5.53
CA ALA A 189 7.10 -7.29 5.45
C ALA A 189 7.03 -5.79 5.11
N ALA A 190 7.89 -4.98 5.73
CA ALA A 190 8.01 -3.55 5.43
C ALA A 190 8.55 -3.29 4.02
N MET A 191 9.47 -4.12 3.53
CA MET A 191 10.00 -4.04 2.16
C MET A 191 8.89 -4.25 1.14
N TRP A 192 7.97 -5.21 1.36
CA TRP A 192 6.78 -5.29 0.53
C TRP A 192 5.94 -4.01 0.63
N TYR A 193 5.60 -3.59 1.84
CA TYR A 193 4.70 -2.45 2.04
C TYR A 193 5.23 -1.16 1.40
N TRP A 194 6.52 -0.85 1.53
CA TRP A 194 7.08 0.39 0.99
C TRP A 194 7.58 0.26 -0.45
N CYS A 195 8.14 -0.90 -0.82
CA CYS A 195 8.84 -1.06 -2.10
C CYS A 195 8.04 -1.82 -3.16
N ALA A 196 7.01 -2.58 -2.76
CA ALA A 196 6.22 -3.42 -3.64
C ALA A 196 4.69 -3.24 -3.51
N ASP A 197 4.23 -2.25 -2.73
CA ASP A 197 2.82 -1.86 -2.67
C ASP A 197 2.51 -0.82 -3.76
N GLN A 198 1.49 -1.10 -4.57
CA GLN A 198 1.16 -0.24 -5.70
C GLN A 198 0.76 1.18 -5.26
N MET A 199 0.06 1.35 -4.14
CA MET A 199 -0.39 2.67 -3.67
C MET A 199 0.81 3.59 -3.39
N ILE A 200 1.84 3.06 -2.74
CA ILE A 200 3.03 3.84 -2.33
C ILE A 200 3.92 4.09 -3.54
N VAL A 201 4.22 3.05 -4.31
CA VAL A 201 5.09 3.17 -5.48
C VAL A 201 4.47 4.08 -6.54
N GLN A 202 3.15 4.03 -6.76
CA GLN A 202 2.47 4.89 -7.73
C GLN A 202 2.60 6.38 -7.39
N ARG A 203 2.55 6.74 -6.10
CA ARG A 203 2.80 8.13 -5.66
C ARG A 203 4.23 8.57 -5.96
N ALA A 204 5.20 7.69 -5.72
CA ALA A 204 6.60 7.97 -5.98
C ALA A 204 6.94 8.03 -7.48
N LEU A 205 6.28 7.21 -8.31
CA LEU A 205 6.39 7.24 -9.78
C LEU A 205 5.72 8.48 -10.41
N SER A 206 4.82 9.12 -9.68
CA SER A 206 4.19 10.38 -10.11
C SER A 206 5.08 11.61 -9.90
N ALA A 207 6.30 11.43 -9.36
CA ALA A 207 7.27 12.50 -9.22
C ALA A 207 7.83 12.94 -10.57
N ARG A 208 8.18 14.23 -10.69
CA ARG A 208 8.69 14.82 -11.94
C ARG A 208 10.05 14.27 -12.39
N SER A 209 10.88 13.82 -11.45
CA SER A 209 12.19 13.24 -11.74
C SER A 209 12.63 12.32 -10.61
N LEU A 210 13.67 11.52 -10.87
CA LEU A 210 14.27 10.64 -9.85
C LEU A 210 14.72 11.43 -8.61
N SER A 211 15.30 12.63 -8.79
CA SER A 211 15.70 13.48 -7.65
C SER A 211 14.52 13.92 -6.79
N HIS A 212 13.36 14.22 -7.39
CA HIS A 212 12.14 14.55 -6.63
C HIS A 212 11.59 13.33 -5.89
N ALA A 213 11.61 12.15 -6.52
CA ALA A 213 11.20 10.90 -5.88
C ALA A 213 12.11 10.53 -4.69
N GLN A 214 13.43 10.68 -4.85
CA GLN A 214 14.41 10.48 -3.78
C GLN A 214 14.27 11.52 -2.67
N GLY A 215 14.04 12.79 -3.01
CA GLY A 215 13.74 13.84 -2.04
C GLY A 215 12.47 13.54 -1.24
N GLY A 216 11.41 13.08 -1.92
CA GLY A 216 10.15 12.69 -1.28
C GLY A 216 10.30 11.53 -0.31
N THR A 217 11.03 10.47 -0.69
CA THR A 217 11.31 9.33 0.19
C THR A 217 12.22 9.70 1.36
N THR A 218 13.17 10.60 1.16
CA THR A 218 14.03 11.14 2.24
C THR A 218 13.21 11.96 3.23
N LEU A 219 12.38 12.88 2.74
CA LEU A 219 11.48 13.70 3.56
C LEU A 219 10.48 12.83 4.33
N ALA A 220 9.89 11.83 3.67
CA ALA A 220 9.00 10.87 4.32
C ALA A 220 9.73 10.12 5.46
N GLY A 221 11.00 9.77 5.28
CA GLY A 221 11.85 9.20 6.32
C GLY A 221 11.95 10.10 7.57
N TYR A 222 12.21 11.39 7.40
CA TYR A 222 12.25 12.33 8.54
C TYR A 222 10.88 12.49 9.21
N ILE A 223 9.80 12.62 8.43
CA ILE A 223 8.43 12.75 8.96
C ILE A 223 8.04 11.49 9.76
N LYS A 224 8.54 10.31 9.39
CA LYS A 224 8.28 9.04 10.09
C LYS A 224 8.86 8.94 11.50
N ILE A 225 9.71 9.88 11.92
CA ILE A 225 10.12 10.00 13.32
C ILE A 225 8.96 10.53 14.19
N LEU A 226 8.12 11.42 13.64
CA LEU A 226 7.09 12.13 14.38
C LEU A 226 6.00 11.23 14.99
N PRO A 227 5.45 10.20 14.32
CA PRO A 227 4.42 9.33 14.89
C PRO A 227 4.76 8.69 16.24
N VAL A 228 6.03 8.44 16.53
CA VAL A 228 6.46 7.97 17.86
C VAL A 228 6.04 8.96 18.95
N PHE A 229 6.23 10.26 18.70
CA PHE A 229 5.91 11.31 19.66
C PHE A 229 4.46 11.79 19.55
N LEU A 230 3.90 11.81 18.34
CA LEU A 230 2.59 12.42 18.06
C LEU A 230 1.43 11.42 18.15
N LEU A 231 1.69 10.11 18.10
CA LEU A 231 0.66 9.07 18.17
C LEU A 231 0.91 8.07 19.31
N VAL A 232 2.12 7.50 19.39
CA VAL A 232 2.41 6.45 20.40
C VAL A 232 2.38 7.02 21.81
N ILE A 233 3.07 8.13 22.06
CA ILE A 233 3.07 8.74 23.40
C ILE A 233 1.66 9.21 23.81
N PRO A 234 0.88 9.94 22.99
CA PRO A 234 -0.52 10.24 23.30
C PRO A 234 -1.36 8.99 23.59
N GLY A 235 -1.16 7.88 22.86
CA GLY A 235 -1.80 6.61 23.18
C GLY A 235 -1.47 6.09 24.58
N MET A 236 -0.21 6.18 25.00
CA MET A 236 0.22 5.83 26.37
C MET A 236 -0.39 6.76 27.42
N ILE A 237 -0.45 8.07 27.15
CA ILE A 237 -1.07 9.06 28.04
C ILE A 237 -2.57 8.79 28.18
N SER A 238 -3.24 8.41 27.10
CA SER A 238 -4.66 8.05 27.13
C SER A 238 -4.94 6.88 28.06
N ARG A 239 -4.09 5.85 28.05
CA ARG A 239 -4.19 4.74 29.02
C ARG A 239 -4.01 5.21 30.47
N VAL A 240 -3.10 6.17 30.73
CA VAL A 240 -2.89 6.73 32.07
C VAL A 240 -4.11 7.49 32.58
N LEU A 241 -4.79 8.24 31.70
CA LEU A 241 -5.93 9.06 32.06
C LEU A 241 -7.25 8.28 32.10
N PHE A 242 -7.39 7.24 31.28
CA PHE A 242 -8.59 6.44 31.12
C PHE A 242 -8.30 4.93 31.22
N PRO A 243 -7.74 4.45 32.36
CA PRO A 243 -7.33 3.05 32.49
C PRO A 243 -8.49 2.06 32.40
N ASP A 244 -9.66 2.40 32.95
CA ASP A 244 -10.85 1.53 32.95
C ASP A 244 -11.50 1.39 31.57
N GLU A 245 -11.30 2.37 30.68
CA GLU A 245 -11.85 2.35 29.32
C GLU A 245 -10.82 1.82 28.32
N VAL A 246 -9.63 2.42 28.27
CA VAL A 246 -8.60 2.10 27.26
C VAL A 246 -7.83 0.83 27.63
N GLY A 247 -7.65 0.59 28.94
CA GLY A 247 -6.90 -0.53 29.49
C GLY A 247 -7.79 -1.69 29.95
N CYS A 248 -9.10 -1.65 29.68
CA CYS A 248 -10.05 -2.69 30.08
C CYS A 248 -9.56 -4.08 29.66
N ALA A 249 -9.78 -5.07 30.53
CA ALA A 249 -9.41 -6.47 30.29
C ALA A 249 -10.58 -7.44 30.46
N ASP A 250 -11.61 -7.03 31.19
CA ASP A 250 -12.83 -7.81 31.38
C ASP A 250 -13.70 -7.75 30.10
N PRO A 251 -14.10 -8.91 29.53
CA PRO A 251 -14.84 -8.95 28.27
C PRO A 251 -16.18 -8.21 28.28
N ASP A 252 -16.92 -8.25 29.40
CA ASP A 252 -18.24 -7.64 29.49
C ASP A 252 -18.13 -6.13 29.66
N ILE A 253 -17.13 -5.66 30.43
CA ILE A 253 -16.83 -4.24 30.55
C ILE A 253 -16.33 -3.67 29.23
N CYS A 254 -15.40 -4.37 28.57
CA CYS A 254 -14.89 -3.92 27.27
C CYS A 254 -16.03 -3.88 26.21
N ALA A 255 -16.96 -4.84 26.23
CA ALA A 255 -18.15 -4.79 25.39
C ALA A 255 -19.02 -3.57 25.68
N ALA A 256 -19.23 -3.23 26.95
CA ALA A 256 -20.00 -2.04 27.33
C ALA A 256 -19.32 -0.72 26.92
N VAL A 257 -17.99 -0.64 26.99
CA VAL A 257 -17.23 0.57 26.66
C VAL A 257 -17.09 0.78 25.15
N CYS A 258 -16.76 -0.29 24.40
CA CYS A 258 -16.38 -0.16 23.00
C CYS A 258 -16.95 -1.23 22.07
N ASP A 259 -17.97 -1.98 22.48
CA ASP A 259 -18.63 -3.03 21.67
C ASP A 259 -17.61 -4.05 21.13
N ASN A 260 -16.56 -4.31 21.90
CA ASN A 260 -15.53 -5.28 21.59
C ASN A 260 -15.11 -6.01 22.86
N ARG A 261 -15.35 -7.32 22.90
CA ARG A 261 -14.98 -8.17 24.04
C ARG A 261 -13.47 -8.39 24.18
N ALA A 262 -12.71 -8.23 23.08
CA ALA A 262 -11.29 -8.52 23.08
C ALA A 262 -10.44 -7.39 23.68
N GLY A 263 -10.91 -6.14 23.59
CA GLY A 263 -10.23 -4.98 24.17
C GLY A 263 -10.54 -3.66 23.47
N CYS A 264 -10.30 -2.56 24.18
CA CYS A 264 -10.66 -1.21 23.73
C CYS A 264 -9.46 -0.31 23.39
N SER A 265 -8.26 -0.88 23.17
CA SER A 265 -7.04 -0.09 22.91
C SER A 265 -7.15 0.86 21.71
N ASN A 266 -7.99 0.53 20.71
CA ASN A 266 -8.17 1.35 19.51
C ASN A 266 -8.84 2.70 19.78
N ILE A 267 -9.55 2.86 20.92
CA ILE A 267 -10.21 4.13 21.26
C ILE A 267 -9.22 5.15 21.88
N ALA A 268 -7.99 4.74 22.19
CA ALA A 268 -7.04 5.54 22.96
C ALA A 268 -6.85 6.96 22.41
N TYR A 269 -6.52 7.08 21.12
CA TYR A 269 -6.29 8.37 20.49
C TYR A 269 -7.57 9.22 20.36
N PRO A 270 -8.69 8.72 19.81
CA PRO A 270 -9.95 9.45 19.78
C PRO A 270 -10.42 9.92 21.17
N LYS A 271 -10.33 9.05 22.18
CA LYS A 271 -10.73 9.37 23.57
C LYS A 271 -9.94 10.56 24.11
N LEU A 272 -8.64 10.57 23.86
CA LEU A 272 -7.76 11.67 24.30
C LEU A 272 -8.10 12.99 23.62
N VAL A 273 -8.35 12.94 22.30
CA VAL A 273 -8.79 14.10 21.51
C VAL A 273 -10.06 14.71 22.12
N MET A 274 -11.06 13.87 22.38
CA MET A 274 -12.35 14.32 22.91
C MET A 274 -12.26 14.84 24.34
N ALA A 275 -11.37 14.29 25.16
CA ALA A 275 -11.28 14.65 26.57
C ALA A 275 -10.36 15.85 26.86
N ILE A 276 -9.33 16.08 26.04
CA ILE A 276 -8.29 17.08 26.34
C ILE A 276 -8.42 18.34 25.47
N MET A 277 -8.81 18.21 24.21
CA MET A 277 -8.82 19.38 23.33
C MET A 277 -10.00 20.31 23.63
N PRO A 278 -9.78 21.64 23.56
CA PRO A 278 -10.83 22.62 23.75
C PRO A 278 -11.82 22.60 22.58
N GLU A 279 -12.96 23.24 22.81
CA GLU A 279 -13.95 23.50 21.77
C GLU A 279 -13.32 24.27 20.60
N GLY A 280 -13.79 24.02 19.38
CA GLY A 280 -13.13 24.50 18.16
C GLY A 280 -11.98 23.60 17.71
N LEU A 281 -10.88 23.48 18.48
CA LEU A 281 -9.74 22.63 18.10
C LEU A 281 -10.14 21.16 17.97
N ARG A 282 -10.99 20.69 18.89
CA ARG A 282 -11.60 19.35 18.82
C ARG A 282 -12.36 19.15 17.50
N GLY A 283 -13.15 20.13 17.08
CA GLY A 283 -13.91 20.09 15.83
C GLY A 283 -13.02 20.10 14.59
N ILE A 284 -11.96 20.92 14.58
CA ILE A 284 -10.95 20.92 13.52
C ILE A 284 -10.30 19.54 13.42
N MET A 285 -9.89 18.96 14.56
CA MET A 285 -9.25 17.65 14.58
C MET A 285 -10.20 16.55 14.11
N MET A 286 -11.48 16.59 14.49
CA MET A 286 -12.48 15.66 13.99
C MET A 286 -12.63 15.75 12.47
N ALA A 287 -12.77 16.97 11.93
CA ALA A 287 -12.92 17.19 10.49
C ALA A 287 -11.70 16.68 9.70
N VAL A 288 -10.50 16.96 10.21
CA VAL A 288 -9.24 16.57 9.56
C VAL A 288 -9.02 15.06 9.60
N MET A 289 -9.37 14.39 10.71
CA MET A 289 -9.28 12.93 10.80
C MET A 289 -10.29 12.24 9.87
N MET A 290 -11.52 12.78 9.75
CA MET A 290 -12.50 12.28 8.77
C MET A 290 -12.00 12.48 7.34
N ALA A 291 -11.46 13.66 7.02
CA ALA A 291 -10.84 13.92 5.73
C ALA A 291 -9.69 12.95 5.43
N ALA A 292 -8.89 12.60 6.45
CA ALA A 292 -7.80 11.65 6.31
C ALA A 292 -8.23 10.25 5.91
N LEU A 293 -9.20 9.70 6.62
CA LEU A 293 -9.76 8.39 6.32
C LEU A 293 -10.37 8.36 4.91
N MET A 294 -11.09 9.42 4.53
CA MET A 294 -11.65 9.51 3.19
C MET A 294 -10.58 9.58 2.09
N SER A 295 -9.50 10.32 2.33
CA SER A 295 -8.39 10.45 1.38
C SER A 295 -7.62 9.13 1.23
N ASP A 296 -7.40 8.43 2.33
CA ASP A 296 -6.76 7.12 2.34
C ASP A 296 -7.62 6.10 1.57
N MET A 297 -8.93 6.07 1.80
CA MET A 297 -9.86 5.26 0.99
C MET A 297 -9.83 5.63 -0.49
N ALA A 298 -9.85 6.92 -0.83
CA ALA A 298 -9.79 7.36 -2.22
C ALA A 298 -8.52 6.84 -2.93
N SER A 299 -7.39 6.86 -2.23
CA SER A 299 -6.12 6.36 -2.74
C SER A 299 -6.12 4.84 -2.91
N ILE A 300 -6.66 4.09 -1.95
CA ILE A 300 -6.81 2.63 -2.05
C ILE A 300 -7.70 2.26 -3.24
N PHE A 301 -8.81 2.97 -3.42
CA PHE A 301 -9.75 2.74 -4.52
C PHE A 301 -9.12 3.05 -5.89
N ASN A 302 -8.36 4.14 -5.99
CA ASN A 302 -7.66 4.46 -7.23
C ASN A 302 -6.62 3.40 -7.61
N SER A 303 -5.81 2.94 -6.64
CA SER A 303 -4.81 1.90 -6.88
C SER A 303 -5.46 0.53 -7.15
N ALA A 304 -6.53 0.17 -6.45
CA ALA A 304 -7.28 -1.06 -6.70
C ALA A 304 -7.93 -1.06 -8.09
N SER A 305 -8.56 0.05 -8.46
CA SER A 305 -9.13 0.25 -9.80
C SER A 305 -8.05 0.12 -10.87
N THR A 306 -6.88 0.73 -10.68
CA THR A 306 -5.75 0.64 -11.61
C THR A 306 -5.23 -0.80 -11.74
N LEU A 307 -5.01 -1.51 -10.63
CA LEU A 307 -4.59 -2.92 -10.64
C LEU A 307 -5.60 -3.80 -11.37
N PHE A 308 -6.88 -3.64 -11.09
CA PHE A 308 -7.91 -4.43 -11.75
C PHE A 308 -8.00 -4.10 -13.25
N THR A 309 -8.07 -2.82 -13.60
CA THR A 309 -8.27 -2.36 -14.99
C THR A 309 -7.06 -2.59 -15.88
N MET A 310 -5.85 -2.43 -15.38
CA MET A 310 -4.63 -2.56 -16.18
C MET A 310 -4.07 -3.99 -16.15
N ASP A 311 -4.18 -4.71 -15.04
CA ASP A 311 -3.52 -6.01 -14.86
C ASP A 311 -4.45 -7.22 -14.96
N ILE A 312 -5.77 -7.05 -14.83
CA ILE A 312 -6.75 -8.17 -14.85
C ILE A 312 -7.74 -8.03 -16.01
N TYR A 313 -8.39 -6.87 -16.14
CA TYR A 313 -9.46 -6.64 -17.10
C TYR A 313 -9.12 -6.94 -18.57
N PRO A 314 -7.90 -6.63 -19.09
CA PRO A 314 -7.53 -6.91 -20.48
C PRO A 314 -7.49 -8.41 -20.79
N TYR A 315 -7.40 -9.27 -19.77
CA TYR A 315 -7.49 -10.73 -19.91
C TYR A 315 -8.93 -11.25 -19.91
N ILE A 316 -9.86 -10.51 -19.28
CA ILE A 316 -11.29 -10.82 -19.30
C ILE A 316 -11.89 -10.38 -20.64
N ARG A 317 -11.51 -9.18 -21.11
CA ARG A 317 -12.01 -8.60 -22.36
C ARG A 317 -10.87 -8.09 -23.22
N LYS A 318 -10.72 -8.64 -24.43
CA LYS A 318 -9.64 -8.29 -25.37
C LYS A 318 -9.82 -6.94 -26.05
N LYS A 319 -11.07 -6.48 -26.26
CA LYS A 319 -11.40 -5.20 -26.88
C LYS A 319 -12.25 -4.38 -25.92
N TYR A 320 -11.69 -3.30 -25.40
CA TYR A 320 -12.33 -2.40 -24.44
C TYR A 320 -12.09 -0.95 -24.84
N THR A 321 -13.03 -0.08 -24.44
CA THR A 321 -12.87 1.38 -24.59
C THR A 321 -12.37 1.99 -23.28
N VAL A 322 -11.79 3.20 -23.34
CA VAL A 322 -11.36 3.94 -22.12
C VAL A 322 -12.54 4.13 -21.16
N LYS A 323 -13.73 4.45 -21.68
CA LYS A 323 -14.95 4.62 -20.89
C LYS A 323 -15.34 3.35 -20.14
N GLU A 324 -15.24 2.21 -20.82
CA GLU A 324 -15.53 0.91 -20.22
C GLU A 324 -14.57 0.58 -19.09
N LEU A 325 -13.29 0.91 -19.26
CA LEU A 325 -12.27 0.71 -18.23
C LEU A 325 -12.57 1.51 -16.96
N LEU A 326 -12.94 2.79 -17.13
CA LEU A 326 -13.32 3.66 -16.02
C LEU A 326 -14.56 3.17 -15.26
N ILE A 327 -15.60 2.73 -15.97
CA ILE A 327 -16.84 2.20 -15.36
C ILE A 327 -16.53 0.92 -14.59
N THR A 328 -15.82 -0.02 -15.22
CA THR A 328 -15.55 -1.32 -14.61
C THR A 328 -14.66 -1.18 -13.37
N GLY A 329 -13.66 -0.29 -13.41
CA GLY A 329 -12.84 0.03 -12.24
C GLY A 329 -13.67 0.54 -11.05
N ARG A 330 -14.63 1.45 -11.29
CA ARG A 330 -15.54 1.95 -10.25
C ARG A 330 -16.47 0.88 -9.69
N CYS A 331 -17.06 0.05 -10.56
CA CYS A 331 -17.89 -1.07 -10.13
C CYS A 331 -17.10 -2.08 -9.28
N PHE A 332 -15.85 -2.37 -9.67
CA PHE A 332 -14.99 -3.28 -8.94
C PHE A 332 -14.63 -2.76 -7.54
N VAL A 333 -14.33 -1.47 -7.41
CA VAL A 333 -14.10 -0.83 -6.11
C VAL A 333 -15.30 -0.98 -5.18
N LEU A 334 -16.53 -0.80 -5.69
CA LEU A 334 -17.76 -0.98 -4.91
C LEU A 334 -17.90 -2.42 -4.40
N ILE A 335 -17.52 -3.42 -5.20
CA ILE A 335 -17.52 -4.83 -4.79
C ILE A 335 -16.49 -5.06 -3.67
N MET A 336 -15.25 -4.60 -3.83
CA MET A 336 -14.22 -4.73 -2.79
C MET A 336 -14.65 -4.09 -1.49
N PHE A 337 -15.35 -2.97 -1.58
CA PHE A 337 -15.88 -2.26 -0.43
C PHE A 337 -16.94 -3.09 0.34
N ILE A 338 -17.90 -3.69 -0.37
CA ILE A 338 -18.91 -4.57 0.25
C ILE A 338 -18.23 -5.73 0.97
N ILE A 339 -17.25 -6.37 0.33
CA ILE A 339 -16.47 -7.45 0.95
C ILE A 339 -15.72 -6.92 2.18
N GLY A 340 -15.17 -5.71 2.10
CA GLY A 340 -14.50 -5.03 3.20
C GLY A 340 -15.39 -4.86 4.44
N ILE A 341 -16.66 -4.45 4.26
CA ILE A 341 -17.66 -4.38 5.35
C ILE A 341 -17.94 -5.76 5.93
N LEU A 342 -18.17 -6.77 5.09
CA LEU A 342 -18.47 -8.14 5.53
C LEU A 342 -17.32 -8.74 6.35
N TRP A 343 -16.10 -8.24 6.16
CA TRP A 343 -14.91 -8.68 6.87
C TRP A 343 -14.66 -7.99 8.22
N ILE A 344 -15.34 -6.88 8.52
CA ILE A 344 -15.15 -6.13 9.78
C ILE A 344 -15.31 -7.00 11.04
N PRO A 345 -16.30 -7.90 11.14
CA PRO A 345 -16.43 -8.78 12.31
C PRO A 345 -15.20 -9.66 12.54
N VAL A 346 -14.50 -10.08 11.48
CA VAL A 346 -13.25 -10.85 11.61
C VAL A 346 -12.16 -9.97 12.22
N VAL A 347 -12.03 -8.72 11.75
CA VAL A 347 -11.08 -7.75 12.28
C VAL A 347 -11.30 -7.46 13.78
N GLN A 348 -12.56 -7.46 14.24
CA GLN A 348 -12.90 -7.21 15.64
C GLN A 348 -12.50 -8.37 16.58
N ASN A 349 -12.61 -9.61 16.10
CA ASN A 349 -12.46 -10.81 16.92
C ASN A 349 -11.05 -11.42 16.87
N VAL A 350 -10.18 -10.96 15.97
CA VAL A 350 -8.84 -11.52 15.78
C VAL A 350 -7.76 -10.60 16.37
N GLN A 351 -6.66 -11.18 16.85
CA GLN A 351 -5.50 -10.46 17.45
C GLN A 351 -5.88 -9.52 18.62
N GLY A 352 -6.70 -10.02 19.55
CA GLY A 352 -7.10 -9.27 20.74
C GLY A 352 -7.87 -7.98 20.43
N GLY A 353 -8.47 -7.88 19.24
CA GLY A 353 -9.16 -6.68 18.76
C GLY A 353 -8.22 -5.51 18.47
N GLN A 354 -6.90 -5.72 18.47
CA GLN A 354 -5.92 -4.66 18.21
C GLN A 354 -5.66 -4.51 16.72
N LEU A 355 -6.16 -3.42 16.13
CA LEU A 355 -6.09 -3.18 14.69
C LEU A 355 -4.66 -3.26 14.13
N PHE A 356 -3.72 -2.65 14.85
CA PHE A 356 -2.33 -2.61 14.44
C PHE A 356 -1.70 -3.99 14.40
N VAL A 357 -1.94 -4.83 15.41
CA VAL A 357 -1.38 -6.20 15.46
C VAL A 357 -1.99 -7.05 14.35
N TYR A 358 -3.30 -6.93 14.13
CA TYR A 358 -3.99 -7.59 13.02
C TYR A 358 -3.36 -7.25 11.65
N ILE A 359 -3.17 -5.96 11.33
CA ILE A 359 -2.57 -5.54 10.05
C ILE A 359 -1.17 -6.14 9.89
N GLN A 360 -0.35 -6.06 10.94
CA GLN A 360 1.04 -6.53 10.88
C GLN A 360 1.12 -8.06 10.75
N ALA A 361 0.24 -8.80 11.43
CA ALA A 361 0.17 -10.25 11.33
C ALA A 361 -0.25 -10.72 9.93
N VAL A 362 -1.34 -10.18 9.39
CA VAL A 362 -1.80 -10.54 8.03
C VAL A 362 -0.74 -10.18 6.98
N SER A 363 -0.12 -9.01 7.11
CA SER A 363 1.00 -8.61 6.25
C SER A 363 2.17 -9.59 6.39
N ALA A 364 2.57 -9.96 7.60
CA ALA A 364 3.63 -10.92 7.85
C ALA A 364 3.35 -12.33 7.27
N TYR A 365 2.09 -12.71 7.09
CA TYR A 365 1.74 -14.01 6.51
C TYR A 365 1.89 -14.05 4.98
N LEU A 366 1.49 -12.98 4.30
CA LEU A 366 1.31 -12.99 2.84
C LEU A 366 2.28 -12.10 2.06
N ALA A 367 2.84 -11.07 2.69
CA ALA A 367 3.73 -10.10 2.05
C ALA A 367 5.18 -10.56 1.86
N PRO A 368 5.83 -11.29 2.80
CA PRO A 368 7.25 -11.63 2.68
C PRO A 368 7.63 -12.42 1.42
N PRO A 369 6.82 -13.37 0.92
CA PRO A 369 7.09 -14.02 -0.36
C PRO A 369 7.20 -13.05 -1.54
N VAL A 370 6.33 -12.03 -1.57
CA VAL A 370 6.36 -11.00 -2.60
C VAL A 370 7.62 -10.15 -2.47
N ALA A 371 7.96 -9.71 -1.25
CA ALA A 371 9.20 -8.99 -1.00
C ALA A 371 10.45 -9.78 -1.47
N ALA A 372 10.50 -11.08 -1.19
CA ALA A 372 11.59 -11.95 -1.60
C ALA A 372 11.77 -11.95 -3.13
N VAL A 373 10.67 -12.15 -3.86
CA VAL A 373 10.73 -12.19 -5.33
C VAL A 373 11.09 -10.83 -5.93
N TYR A 374 10.55 -9.72 -5.42
CA TYR A 374 10.95 -8.39 -5.89
C TYR A 374 12.42 -8.06 -5.59
N CYS A 375 12.91 -8.44 -4.41
CA CYS A 375 14.33 -8.27 -4.04
C CYS A 375 15.24 -9.02 -5.03
N VAL A 376 14.92 -10.29 -5.31
CA VAL A 376 15.68 -11.09 -6.29
C VAL A 376 15.52 -10.53 -7.71
N ALA A 377 14.34 -10.09 -8.11
CA ALA A 377 14.07 -9.52 -9.42
C ALA A 377 14.96 -8.32 -9.74
N ILE A 378 15.17 -7.45 -8.75
CA ILE A 378 15.95 -6.22 -8.89
C ILE A 378 17.45 -6.48 -8.77
N LEU A 379 17.87 -7.33 -7.83
CA LEU A 379 19.30 -7.48 -7.49
C LEU A 379 20.00 -8.61 -8.26
N TRP A 380 19.27 -9.62 -8.75
CA TRP A 380 19.86 -10.81 -9.35
C TRP A 380 19.44 -11.02 -10.80
N LYS A 381 20.41 -10.97 -11.72
CA LYS A 381 20.17 -11.13 -13.17
C LYS A 381 19.69 -12.54 -13.54
N ARG A 382 20.16 -13.58 -12.85
CA ARG A 382 19.92 -14.99 -13.23
C ARG A 382 18.51 -15.52 -12.90
N GLY A 383 17.73 -14.79 -12.10
CA GLY A 383 16.34 -15.16 -11.78
C GLY A 383 15.44 -15.23 -13.02
N ASN A 384 14.54 -16.22 -13.06
CA ASN A 384 13.62 -16.46 -14.17
C ASN A 384 12.16 -16.65 -13.70
N GLU A 385 11.23 -16.73 -14.66
CA GLU A 385 9.78 -16.84 -14.41
C GLU A 385 9.41 -18.08 -13.60
N LYS A 386 9.98 -19.25 -13.93
CA LYS A 386 9.66 -20.51 -13.26
C LYS A 386 10.02 -20.44 -11.78
N GLY A 387 11.23 -19.95 -11.46
CA GLY A 387 11.66 -19.77 -10.08
C GLY A 387 10.81 -18.75 -9.33
N ALA A 388 10.52 -17.60 -9.95
CA ALA A 388 9.67 -16.57 -9.35
C ALA A 388 8.27 -17.09 -9.04
N PHE A 389 7.62 -17.75 -10.02
CA PHE A 389 6.26 -18.28 -9.87
C PHE A 389 6.19 -19.40 -8.83
N THR A 390 7.11 -20.37 -8.87
CA THR A 390 7.15 -21.46 -7.87
C THR A 390 7.41 -20.91 -6.46
N GLY A 391 8.32 -19.94 -6.30
CA GLY A 391 8.56 -19.28 -5.02
C GLY A 391 7.29 -18.58 -4.49
N LEU A 392 6.60 -17.81 -5.34
CA LEU A 392 5.36 -17.14 -4.95
C LEU A 392 4.26 -18.12 -4.53
N ILE A 393 4.03 -19.20 -5.28
CA ILE A 393 3.03 -20.21 -4.94
C ILE A 393 3.38 -20.92 -3.63
N PHE A 394 4.66 -21.31 -3.46
CA PHE A 394 5.13 -21.91 -2.21
C PHE A 394 4.87 -20.98 -1.02
N GLY A 395 5.28 -19.71 -1.13
CA GLY A 395 5.08 -18.69 -0.11
C GLY A 395 3.61 -18.43 0.21
N LEU A 396 2.73 -18.43 -0.80
CA LEU A 396 1.29 -18.27 -0.61
C LEU A 396 0.70 -19.43 0.18
N VAL A 397 1.04 -20.66 -0.19
CA VAL A 397 0.49 -21.85 0.47
C VAL A 397 0.87 -21.86 1.95
N ILE A 398 2.15 -21.64 2.29
CA ILE A 398 2.57 -21.58 3.70
C ILE A 398 1.93 -20.41 4.43
N GLY A 399 1.77 -19.24 3.77
CA GLY A 399 1.17 -18.05 4.34
C GLY A 399 -0.32 -18.22 4.64
N VAL A 400 -1.07 -18.79 3.70
CA VAL A 400 -2.50 -19.08 3.86
C VAL A 400 -2.72 -20.14 4.93
N ILE A 401 -1.87 -21.18 5.00
CA ILE A 401 -1.95 -22.17 6.08
C ILE A 401 -1.74 -21.49 7.43
N ARG A 402 -0.70 -20.66 7.58
CA ARG A 402 -0.47 -19.93 8.84
C ARG A 402 -1.63 -19.01 9.19
N MET A 403 -2.12 -18.23 8.23
CA MET A 403 -3.25 -17.32 8.43
C MET A 403 -4.52 -18.08 8.84
N ALA A 404 -4.85 -19.19 8.17
CA ALA A 404 -5.99 -20.03 8.51
C ALA A 404 -5.85 -20.60 9.92
N THR A 405 -4.68 -21.15 10.28
CA THR A 405 -4.45 -21.68 11.64
C THR A 405 -4.59 -20.61 12.71
N ASP A 406 -4.18 -19.37 12.43
CA ASP A 406 -4.29 -18.23 13.36
C ASP A 406 -5.75 -17.79 13.53
N PHE A 407 -6.52 -17.76 12.44
CA PHE A 407 -7.92 -17.32 12.46
C PHE A 407 -8.86 -18.37 13.06
N PHE A 408 -8.57 -19.66 12.87
CA PHE A 408 -9.34 -20.74 13.50
C PHE A 408 -9.01 -20.94 14.98
N ASN A 409 -7.88 -20.40 15.46
CA ASN A 409 -7.46 -20.50 16.85
C ASN A 409 -7.18 -19.08 17.41
N PRO A 410 -8.20 -18.21 17.51
CA PRO A 410 -8.03 -16.86 18.02
C PRO A 410 -7.54 -16.88 19.47
N GLU A 411 -6.89 -15.78 19.88
CA GLU A 411 -6.48 -15.59 21.27
C GLU A 411 -7.71 -15.66 22.20
N PRO A 412 -7.68 -16.48 23.25
CA PRO A 412 -8.80 -16.57 24.18
C PRO A 412 -9.00 -15.24 24.92
N PRO A 413 -10.24 -14.94 25.36
CA PRO A 413 -10.52 -13.85 26.28
C PRO A 413 -9.66 -13.94 27.54
N CYS A 414 -9.45 -12.78 28.18
CA CYS A 414 -8.73 -12.74 29.43
C CYS A 414 -9.37 -13.67 30.48
N GLY A 415 -8.53 -14.45 31.17
CA GLY A 415 -8.94 -15.36 32.24
C GLY A 415 -9.27 -16.78 31.78
N GLU A 416 -9.36 -17.01 30.48
CA GLU A 416 -9.56 -18.34 29.91
C GLU A 416 -8.22 -19.05 29.60
N PRO A 417 -8.15 -20.39 29.72
CA PRO A 417 -6.94 -21.12 29.40
C PRO A 417 -6.63 -21.05 27.90
N ASP A 418 -5.36 -20.77 27.56
CA ASP A 418 -4.90 -20.73 26.17
C ASP A 418 -4.65 -22.14 25.62
N LEU A 419 -5.68 -22.66 24.95
CA LEU A 419 -5.73 -23.96 24.27
C LEU A 419 -5.22 -23.93 22.82
N ARG A 420 -4.68 -22.80 22.35
CA ARG A 420 -4.18 -22.71 20.97
C ARG A 420 -3.03 -23.71 20.75
N PRO A 421 -2.92 -24.29 19.54
CA PRO A 421 -1.79 -25.14 19.20
C PRO A 421 -0.45 -24.45 19.46
N GLY A 422 0.56 -25.19 19.94
CA GLY A 422 1.88 -24.62 20.27
C GLY A 422 2.54 -23.86 19.11
N ILE A 423 2.25 -24.24 17.86
CA ILE A 423 2.72 -23.53 16.66
C ILE A 423 2.05 -22.17 16.45
N VAL A 424 0.84 -21.96 16.96
CA VAL A 424 0.16 -20.66 16.90
C VAL A 424 0.59 -19.80 18.09
N LYS A 425 0.65 -20.41 19.28
CA LYS A 425 0.95 -19.76 20.55
C LYS A 425 2.41 -19.32 20.69
N ASN A 426 3.35 -20.20 20.40
CA ASN A 426 4.78 -19.96 20.66
C ASN A 426 5.52 -19.41 19.44
N PHE A 427 5.02 -19.66 18.22
CA PHE A 427 5.69 -19.21 17.00
C PHE A 427 5.08 -17.90 16.49
N GLN A 428 5.70 -16.81 16.90
CA GLN A 428 5.26 -15.46 16.58
C GLN A 428 5.28 -15.17 15.07
N TYR A 429 4.32 -14.36 14.62
CA TYR A 429 4.15 -14.00 13.20
C TYR A 429 5.39 -13.37 12.55
N MET A 430 6.24 -12.67 13.31
CA MET A 430 7.48 -12.09 12.78
C MET A 430 8.52 -13.16 12.42
N TYR A 431 8.68 -14.18 13.27
CA TYR A 431 9.56 -15.31 12.96
C TYR A 431 9.03 -16.12 11.78
N PHE A 432 7.70 -16.26 11.68
CA PHE A 432 7.07 -16.82 10.49
C PHE A 432 7.40 -16.00 9.24
N ALA A 433 7.35 -14.66 9.31
CA ALA A 433 7.72 -13.81 8.19
C ALA A 433 9.19 -14.01 7.76
N THR A 434 10.11 -14.16 8.71
CA THR A 434 11.51 -14.51 8.43
C THR A 434 11.59 -15.83 7.66
N LEU A 435 10.96 -16.89 8.18
CA LEU A 435 10.96 -18.20 7.55
C LEU A 435 10.38 -18.11 6.14
N SER A 436 9.23 -17.45 5.99
CA SER A 436 8.50 -17.31 4.73
C SER A 436 9.34 -16.57 3.67
N PHE A 437 10.00 -15.48 4.04
CA PHE A 437 10.89 -14.73 3.14
C PHE A 437 12.07 -15.58 2.65
N TRP A 438 12.85 -16.14 3.57
CA TRP A 438 14.09 -16.84 3.22
C TRP A 438 13.85 -18.16 2.51
N THR A 439 12.83 -18.92 2.90
CA THR A 439 12.46 -20.17 2.20
C THR A 439 11.90 -19.89 0.80
N THR A 440 11.09 -18.84 0.62
CA THR A 440 10.64 -18.40 -0.71
C THR A 440 11.82 -17.99 -1.59
N MET A 441 12.76 -17.22 -1.05
CA MET A 441 13.97 -16.80 -1.76
C MET A 441 14.83 -18.02 -2.15
N LEU A 442 15.01 -18.97 -1.23
CA LEU A 442 15.74 -20.21 -1.50
C LEU A 442 15.09 -21.02 -2.62
N VAL A 443 13.78 -21.26 -2.55
CA VAL A 443 13.02 -21.97 -3.59
C VAL A 443 13.17 -21.27 -4.94
N MET A 444 13.01 -19.94 -4.97
CA MET A 444 13.17 -19.15 -6.19
C MET A 444 14.58 -19.30 -6.78
N VAL A 445 15.63 -19.21 -5.96
CA VAL A 445 17.02 -19.31 -6.40
C VAL A 445 17.31 -20.72 -6.94
N VAL A 446 16.96 -21.76 -6.20
CA VAL A 446 17.20 -23.16 -6.59
C VAL A 446 16.49 -23.48 -7.90
N VAL A 447 15.18 -23.19 -8.01
CA VAL A 447 14.42 -23.46 -9.23
C VAL A 447 14.94 -22.62 -10.40
N SER A 448 15.34 -21.36 -10.17
CA SER A 448 15.92 -20.53 -11.23
C SER A 448 17.22 -21.12 -11.76
N LEU A 449 18.11 -21.62 -10.88
CA LEU A 449 19.38 -22.22 -11.28
C LEU A 449 19.19 -23.54 -12.04
N LEU A 450 18.19 -24.34 -11.66
CA LEU A 450 17.86 -25.61 -12.31
C LEU A 450 17.09 -25.46 -13.64
N THR A 451 16.66 -24.25 -13.98
CA THR A 451 15.90 -23.98 -15.20
C THR A 451 16.61 -22.97 -16.10
N LEU A 452 16.10 -22.79 -17.32
CA LEU A 452 16.75 -21.96 -18.35
C LEU A 452 16.94 -20.51 -17.89
N PRO A 453 18.07 -19.87 -18.23
CA PRO A 453 18.30 -18.46 -17.94
C PRO A 453 17.32 -17.55 -18.71
N PRO A 454 17.02 -16.34 -18.19
CA PRO A 454 16.25 -15.35 -18.92
C PRO A 454 17.02 -14.84 -20.16
N SER A 455 16.31 -14.38 -21.19
CA SER A 455 16.91 -13.70 -22.34
C SER A 455 17.43 -12.30 -21.97
N ASP A 456 18.44 -11.83 -22.71
CA ASP A 456 19.08 -10.52 -22.46
C ASP A 456 18.11 -9.35 -22.65
N GLU A 457 17.14 -9.47 -23.56
CA GLU A 457 16.09 -8.45 -23.76
C GLU A 457 15.26 -8.23 -22.49
N MET A 458 14.94 -9.31 -21.75
CA MET A 458 14.18 -9.20 -20.49
C MET A 458 15.01 -8.56 -19.36
N LEU A 459 16.34 -8.56 -19.48
CA LEU A 459 17.25 -7.95 -18.50
C LEU A 459 17.48 -6.46 -18.76
N ASN A 460 17.18 -5.96 -19.95
CA ASN A 460 17.43 -4.57 -20.31
C ASN A 460 16.62 -3.61 -19.41
N ARG A 461 17.31 -2.78 -18.63
CA ARG A 461 16.71 -1.79 -17.70
C ARG A 461 15.73 -2.35 -16.65
N THR A 462 15.71 -3.66 -16.42
CA THR A 462 14.81 -4.31 -15.44
C THR A 462 15.48 -4.69 -14.13
N THR A 463 16.81 -4.57 -14.02
CA THR A 463 17.57 -4.84 -12.79
C THR A 463 18.31 -3.59 -12.32
N TYR A 464 18.73 -3.56 -11.07
CA TYR A 464 19.56 -2.47 -10.55
C TYR A 464 20.80 -2.29 -11.42
N TRP A 465 21.46 -3.38 -11.81
CA TRP A 465 22.71 -3.33 -12.57
C TRP A 465 22.54 -2.91 -14.03
N THR A 466 21.37 -3.12 -14.63
CA THR A 466 21.08 -2.85 -16.05
C THR A 466 20.29 -1.56 -16.28
N ARG A 467 19.99 -0.80 -15.22
CA ARG A 467 19.13 0.40 -15.27
C ARG A 467 19.63 1.54 -16.19
N PHE A 468 20.92 1.56 -16.50
CA PHE A 468 21.55 2.55 -17.38
C PHE A 468 21.81 2.02 -18.80
N ASP A 469 21.39 0.80 -19.10
CA ASP A 469 21.57 0.22 -20.42
C ASP A 469 20.74 1.01 -21.45
N LYS A 470 21.24 1.06 -22.70
CA LYS A 470 20.51 1.72 -23.79
C LYS A 470 19.25 0.90 -24.09
N LYS A 471 18.14 1.61 -24.29
CA LYS A 471 16.86 0.99 -24.66
C LYS A 471 17.07 0.28 -26.00
N ILE A 472 16.91 -1.04 -26.01
CA ILE A 472 16.92 -1.79 -27.26
C ILE A 472 15.58 -1.50 -27.90
N THR A 473 15.57 -0.61 -28.89
CA THR A 473 14.41 -0.42 -29.75
C THR A 473 14.25 -1.73 -30.51
N ALA A 474 13.13 -2.42 -30.34
CA ALA A 474 12.74 -3.51 -31.24
C ALA A 474 12.64 -2.91 -32.65
N GLY A 475 13.73 -2.99 -33.42
CA GLY A 475 13.90 -2.29 -34.69
C GLY A 475 15.36 -1.95 -35.07
N GLU A 476 16.34 -1.96 -34.15
CA GLU A 476 17.74 -1.68 -34.50
C GLU A 476 18.65 -2.86 -34.16
N SER A 477 18.55 -3.92 -34.96
CA SER A 477 19.66 -4.86 -35.23
C SER A 477 19.37 -5.64 -36.51
N ILE A 478 19.36 -4.92 -37.62
CA ILE A 478 19.82 -5.46 -38.90
C ILE A 478 20.79 -4.42 -39.44
N GLU A 479 22.09 -4.65 -39.24
CA GLU A 479 23.09 -4.10 -40.14
C GLU A 479 22.75 -4.67 -41.52
N CYS A 480 22.05 -3.88 -42.34
CA CYS A 480 21.93 -4.16 -43.76
C CYS A 480 23.30 -3.93 -44.38
N THR A 481 24.08 -5.01 -44.50
CA THR A 481 25.08 -5.09 -45.57
C THR A 481 24.36 -4.79 -46.89
N ALA A 482 24.91 -3.83 -47.63
CA ALA A 482 24.51 -3.53 -48.99
C ALA A 482 24.48 -4.82 -49.80
N ASP A 483 23.29 -5.27 -50.16
CA ASP A 483 22.92 -5.76 -51.49
C ASP A 483 21.44 -6.18 -51.44
N GLY A 484 20.66 -5.58 -52.34
CA GLY A 484 19.21 -5.60 -52.26
C GLY A 484 18.59 -6.95 -52.61
N VAL A 485 17.53 -7.31 -51.89
CA VAL A 485 16.40 -8.09 -52.40
C VAL A 485 15.14 -7.68 -51.61
N ILE A 486 14.11 -7.29 -52.35
CA ILE A 486 12.75 -7.03 -51.88
C ILE A 486 12.10 -8.37 -51.48
N GLY A 487 11.52 -8.46 -50.28
CA GLY A 487 10.84 -9.66 -49.80
C GLY A 487 9.76 -9.35 -48.77
N ASN A 488 8.52 -9.38 -49.22
CA ASN A 488 7.26 -9.10 -48.52
C ASN A 488 7.07 -9.81 -47.16
N GLN A 489 6.44 -9.11 -46.23
CA GLN A 489 5.86 -9.68 -45.02
C GLN A 489 4.33 -9.58 -45.10
N GLU A 490 3.72 -10.59 -45.72
CA GLU A 490 2.29 -10.85 -45.65
C GLU A 490 2.03 -12.02 -44.69
N TYR A 491 1.25 -11.74 -43.64
CA TYR A 491 0.56 -12.77 -42.88
C TYR A 491 -0.57 -13.33 -43.75
N ILE A 492 -0.36 -14.52 -44.31
CA ILE A 492 -1.36 -15.26 -45.10
C ILE A 492 -2.44 -15.78 -44.14
N ASN A 493 -3.65 -15.23 -44.26
CA ASN A 493 -4.89 -15.95 -43.97
C ASN A 493 -5.21 -16.82 -45.19
N LEU A 494 -5.35 -18.12 -44.97
CA LEU A 494 -5.95 -19.05 -45.92
C LEU A 494 -7.46 -18.85 -45.90
N ASP A 495 -8.05 -18.36 -47.00
CA ASP A 495 -9.30 -18.89 -47.56
C ASP A 495 -9.60 -18.30 -48.96
N GLU A 496 -9.63 -19.23 -49.92
CA GLU A 496 -10.36 -19.33 -51.20
C GLU A 496 -10.56 -18.14 -52.19
N ARG A 497 -9.90 -18.32 -53.36
CA ARG A 497 -10.39 -18.29 -54.76
C ARG A 497 -10.95 -17.00 -55.41
N LYS A 498 -10.10 -16.46 -56.31
CA LYS A 498 -10.28 -16.15 -57.75
C LYS A 498 -11.59 -15.48 -58.24
N SER A 499 -11.43 -14.30 -58.89
CA SER A 499 -11.48 -14.17 -60.37
C SER A 499 -11.29 -12.72 -60.84
N ASP A 500 -10.26 -12.53 -61.68
CA ASP A 500 -10.16 -11.73 -62.92
C ASP A 500 -10.61 -10.26 -63.03
N GLY A 501 -9.68 -9.43 -63.56
CA GLY A 501 -9.95 -8.72 -64.82
C GLY A 501 -9.58 -7.23 -64.92
N SER A 502 -8.52 -6.96 -65.70
CA SER A 502 -8.32 -5.81 -66.63
C SER A 502 -8.18 -4.38 -66.05
N SER A 503 -7.00 -3.75 -66.08
CA SER A 503 -6.32 -3.05 -67.19
C SER A 503 -6.81 -1.62 -67.49
N ALA A 504 -5.95 -0.62 -67.30
CA ALA A 504 -5.60 0.43 -68.27
C ALA A 504 -5.07 1.72 -67.59
N ILE A 505 -3.80 1.95 -67.89
CA ILE A 505 -2.98 3.18 -67.89
C ILE A 505 -3.78 4.45 -68.23
N ASP A 506 -3.59 5.54 -67.46
CA ASP A 506 -3.10 6.81 -68.03
C ASP A 506 -2.50 7.76 -67.00
N ASN A 507 -1.37 8.37 -67.37
CA ASN A 507 -0.63 9.38 -66.63
C ASN A 507 -0.94 10.74 -67.25
N SER A 508 -1.60 11.65 -66.52
CA SER A 508 -1.40 13.08 -66.76
C SER A 508 -1.74 13.93 -65.53
N VAL A 509 -0.76 14.76 -65.16
CA VAL A 509 -0.78 15.75 -64.11
C VAL A 509 -1.83 16.82 -64.40
N LYS A 510 -2.78 17.03 -63.48
CA LYS A 510 -3.52 18.28 -63.32
C LYS A 510 -3.71 18.59 -61.84
N GLN A 511 -3.23 19.76 -61.42
CA GLN A 511 -3.59 20.42 -60.18
C GLN A 511 -5.11 20.68 -60.18
N GLN A 512 -5.79 20.27 -59.11
CA GLN A 512 -7.13 20.73 -58.71
C GLN A 512 -7.17 20.59 -57.18
N GLU A 513 -6.98 21.69 -56.46
CA GLU A 513 -8.06 22.49 -55.87
C GLU A 513 -8.96 21.66 -54.95
N THR A 514 -8.83 21.96 -53.66
CA THR A 514 -9.68 21.58 -52.53
C THR A 514 -11.17 21.68 -52.86
N GLU A 515 -11.83 20.54 -53.06
CA GLU A 515 -13.27 20.44 -52.95
C GLU A 515 -13.67 20.23 -51.48
N ASN A 516 -14.36 21.23 -50.94
CA ASN A 516 -15.03 21.21 -49.66
C ASN A 516 -16.13 20.13 -49.65
N VAL A 517 -15.86 18.96 -49.07
CA VAL A 517 -16.92 18.04 -48.66
C VAL A 517 -17.59 18.62 -47.42
N SER A 518 -18.73 19.28 -47.64
CA SER A 518 -19.65 19.73 -46.60
C SER A 518 -20.25 18.53 -45.88
N ILE A 519 -19.62 18.11 -44.77
CA ILE A 519 -20.22 17.17 -43.83
C ILE A 519 -21.38 17.89 -43.15
N VAL A 520 -22.60 17.55 -43.55
CA VAL A 520 -23.84 17.94 -42.87
C VAL A 520 -23.74 17.51 -41.39
N PRO A 521 -23.75 18.42 -40.41
CA PRO A 521 -23.78 18.03 -39.02
C PRO A 521 -25.12 17.37 -38.72
N LYS A 522 -25.09 16.10 -38.31
CA LYS A 522 -26.27 15.42 -37.75
C LYS A 522 -26.80 16.27 -36.58
N PRO A 523 -28.13 16.45 -36.46
CA PRO A 523 -28.69 17.30 -35.42
C PRO A 523 -28.28 16.80 -34.04
N VAL A 524 -27.64 17.68 -33.27
CA VAL A 524 -27.30 17.44 -31.87
C VAL A 524 -28.61 17.21 -31.11
N SER A 525 -28.86 15.95 -30.75
CA SER A 525 -29.91 15.59 -29.80
C SER A 525 -29.71 16.44 -28.53
N LYS A 526 -30.72 17.23 -28.17
CA LYS A 526 -30.77 18.00 -26.91
C LYS A 526 -30.79 17.01 -25.74
N LYS A 527 -29.60 16.56 -25.32
CA LYS A 527 -29.45 15.73 -24.12
C LYS A 527 -29.86 16.53 -22.89
N SER A 528 -30.77 15.95 -22.10
CA SER A 528 -31.31 16.51 -20.85
C SER A 528 -30.20 16.97 -19.89
N PHE A 529 -30.45 18.03 -19.12
CA PHE A 529 -29.53 18.54 -18.08
C PHE A 529 -29.07 17.42 -17.14
N PHE A 530 -29.96 16.49 -16.79
CA PHE A 530 -29.61 15.32 -15.98
C PHE A 530 -28.58 14.40 -16.67
N HIS A 531 -28.67 14.22 -17.98
CA HIS A 531 -27.70 13.42 -18.74
C HIS A 531 -26.37 14.15 -18.88
N LYS A 532 -26.36 15.48 -19.01
CA LYS A 532 -25.12 16.28 -18.96
C LYS A 532 -24.49 16.27 -17.57
N LEU A 533 -25.30 16.37 -16.52
CA LEU A 533 -24.87 16.24 -15.13
C LEU A 533 -24.30 14.85 -14.87
N LEU A 534 -24.91 13.79 -15.42
CA LEU A 534 -24.45 12.41 -15.28
C LEU A 534 -23.18 12.13 -16.10
N ILE A 535 -23.02 12.75 -17.27
CA ILE A 535 -21.78 12.70 -18.08
C ILE A 535 -20.64 13.46 -17.37
N TRP A 536 -20.93 14.64 -16.82
CA TRP A 536 -20.00 15.44 -16.02
C TRP A 536 -19.63 14.73 -14.71
N TYR A 537 -20.61 14.18 -13.99
CA TYR A 537 -20.46 13.36 -12.79
C TYR A 537 -19.66 12.09 -13.05
N CYS A 538 -19.78 11.51 -14.25
CA CYS A 538 -18.95 10.38 -14.64
C CYS A 538 -17.55 10.77 -15.12
N GLY A 539 -17.24 12.05 -15.33
CA GLY A 539 -15.91 12.55 -15.72
C GLY A 539 -15.58 12.39 -17.20
N PHE A 540 -16.58 12.29 -18.08
CA PHE A 540 -16.35 12.13 -19.52
C PHE A 540 -16.08 13.48 -20.20
N SER A 541 -14.86 13.73 -20.66
CA SER A 541 -14.59 14.71 -21.72
C SER A 541 -14.67 14.05 -23.11
N GLU A 542 -14.82 14.85 -24.16
CA GLU A 542 -14.93 14.35 -25.54
C GLU A 542 -13.70 13.54 -25.96
N SER A 543 -13.91 12.48 -26.75
CA SER A 543 -12.94 11.40 -27.02
C SER A 543 -11.66 11.86 -27.70
N GLU A 544 -11.69 12.99 -28.41
CA GLU A 544 -10.55 13.54 -29.14
C GLU A 544 -9.51 14.17 -28.19
N GLN A 545 -9.95 14.68 -27.04
CA GLN A 545 -9.11 15.29 -26.02
C GLN A 545 -8.41 14.26 -25.10
N GLU A 546 -8.90 13.03 -25.06
CA GLU A 546 -8.28 11.91 -24.33
C GLU A 546 -7.07 11.33 -25.06
N GLU A 547 -7.14 11.19 -26.39
CA GLU A 547 -6.04 10.64 -27.20
C GLU A 547 -4.81 11.56 -27.21
N ILE A 548 -5.02 12.88 -27.30
CA ILE A 548 -3.96 13.89 -27.21
C ILE A 548 -3.26 13.84 -25.85
N LYS A 549 -4.03 13.73 -24.75
CA LYS A 549 -3.48 13.59 -23.39
C LYS A 549 -2.67 12.30 -23.20
N ILE A 550 -3.07 11.20 -23.84
CA ILE A 550 -2.34 9.93 -23.77
C ILE A 550 -0.99 10.03 -24.48
N ASN A 551 -0.94 10.71 -25.62
CA ASN A 551 0.31 10.91 -26.37
C ASN A 551 1.26 11.87 -25.64
N GLU A 552 0.72 12.94 -25.07
CA GLU A 552 1.47 13.88 -24.23
C GLU A 552 1.99 13.20 -22.95
N HIS A 553 1.19 12.31 -22.34
CA HIS A 553 1.61 11.47 -21.22
C HIS A 553 2.72 10.48 -21.59
N ARG A 554 2.70 9.90 -22.79
CA ARG A 554 3.75 9.01 -23.29
C ARG A 554 5.07 9.76 -23.47
N HIS A 555 5.01 10.95 -24.06
CA HIS A 555 6.19 11.83 -24.22
C HIS A 555 6.73 12.31 -22.87
N HIS A 556 5.85 12.52 -21.90
CA HIS A 556 6.21 12.84 -20.51
C HIS A 556 6.87 11.64 -19.81
N LEU A 557 6.39 10.41 -20.02
CA LEU A 557 7.02 9.19 -19.50
C LEU A 557 8.42 8.97 -20.09
N GLU A 558 8.64 9.30 -21.36
CA GLU A 558 9.97 9.23 -21.98
C GLU A 558 10.94 10.23 -21.34
N MET A 559 10.50 11.46 -21.07
CA MET A 559 11.25 12.47 -20.32
C MET A 559 11.54 12.05 -18.87
N ILE A 560 10.56 11.46 -18.16
CA ILE A 560 10.71 11.00 -16.77
C ILE A 560 11.58 9.74 -16.66
N SER A 561 11.64 8.91 -17.70
CA SER A 561 12.46 7.68 -17.72
C SER A 561 13.97 7.95 -17.76
N SER A 562 14.37 9.22 -17.87
CA SER A 562 15.74 9.66 -17.67
C SER A 562 16.14 9.55 -16.20
N LEU A 563 17.22 8.82 -15.92
CA LEU A 563 17.82 8.74 -14.59
C LEU A 563 18.84 9.87 -14.34
N GLU A 564 18.91 10.86 -15.22
CA GLU A 564 19.84 11.98 -15.05
C GLU A 564 19.43 12.86 -13.87
N GLN A 565 20.43 13.30 -13.13
CA GLN A 565 20.25 14.13 -11.95
C GLN A 565 21.26 15.27 -11.98
N ASP A 566 20.80 16.45 -11.59
CA ASP A 566 21.69 17.57 -11.30
C ASP A 566 22.73 17.17 -10.23
N PRO A 567 24.04 17.42 -10.44
CA PRO A 567 25.10 17.04 -9.51
C PRO A 567 24.91 17.61 -8.10
N CYS A 568 24.43 18.86 -7.99
CA CYS A 568 24.20 19.51 -6.69
C CYS A 568 23.05 18.83 -5.95
N ALA A 569 21.91 18.63 -6.62
CA ALA A 569 20.78 17.89 -6.06
C ALA A 569 21.18 16.47 -5.61
N LYS A 570 21.97 15.76 -6.42
CA LYS A 570 22.47 14.42 -6.10
C LYS A 570 23.37 14.41 -4.86
N ALA A 571 24.28 15.36 -4.73
CA ALA A 571 25.15 15.48 -3.56
C ALA A 571 24.33 15.79 -2.29
N PHE A 572 23.39 16.73 -2.37
CA PHE A 572 22.49 17.08 -1.27
C PHE A 572 21.64 15.89 -0.81
N LEU A 573 21.06 15.12 -1.75
CA LEU A 573 20.24 13.94 -1.45
C LEU A 573 21.09 12.85 -0.80
N LYS A 574 22.31 12.60 -1.28
CA LYS A 574 23.22 11.61 -0.66
C LYS A 574 23.63 12.00 0.76
N ALA A 575 23.90 13.27 1.01
CA ALA A 575 24.20 13.76 2.36
C ALA A 575 23.02 13.53 3.30
N ASN A 576 21.80 13.87 2.86
CA ASN A 576 20.59 13.64 3.66
C ASN A 576 20.28 12.15 3.87
N LEU A 577 20.54 11.29 2.87
CA LEU A 577 20.42 9.84 3.04
C LEU A 577 21.26 9.34 4.21
N VAL A 578 22.53 9.75 4.29
CA VAL A 578 23.43 9.35 5.38
C VAL A 578 22.90 9.87 6.72
N ILE A 579 22.45 11.12 6.78
CA ILE A 579 21.89 11.71 8.00
C ILE A 579 20.65 10.95 8.48
N VAL A 580 19.70 10.65 7.58
CA VAL A 580 18.48 9.88 7.91
C VAL A 580 18.84 8.50 8.46
N LEU A 581 19.78 7.78 7.80
CA LEU A 581 20.17 6.45 8.25
C LEU A 581 20.90 6.47 9.60
N LEU A 582 21.77 7.45 9.84
CA LEU A 582 22.42 7.63 11.13
C LEU A 582 21.41 7.95 12.23
N ALA A 583 20.44 8.82 11.95
CA ALA A 583 19.34 9.11 12.87
C ALA A 583 18.51 7.85 13.18
N ALA A 584 18.25 7.00 12.18
CA ALA A 584 17.55 5.73 12.37
C ALA A 584 18.27 4.83 13.38
N VAL A 585 19.57 4.61 13.15
CA VAL A 585 20.40 3.73 13.98
C VAL A 585 20.53 4.30 15.39
N PHE A 586 20.72 5.62 15.51
CA PHE A 586 20.75 6.30 16.80
C PHE A 586 19.43 6.12 17.57
N LEU A 587 18.28 6.35 16.93
CA LEU A 587 16.98 6.22 17.61
C LEU A 587 16.70 4.76 18.02
N TYR A 588 17.02 3.79 17.16
CA TYR A 588 16.86 2.37 17.51
C TYR A 588 17.72 1.97 18.70
N THR A 589 19.00 2.34 18.70
CA THR A 589 19.92 2.02 19.78
C THR A 589 19.54 2.74 21.08
N PHE A 590 19.17 4.01 21.00
CA PHE A 590 18.76 4.81 22.14
C PHE A 590 17.53 4.22 22.85
N PHE A 591 16.44 3.96 22.11
CA PHE A 591 15.18 3.46 22.67
C PHE A 591 15.17 1.94 22.95
N SER A 592 16.23 1.21 22.61
CA SER A 592 16.34 -0.22 22.95
C SER A 592 17.26 -0.46 24.15
N TRP A 593 18.14 0.48 24.51
CA TRP A 593 19.15 0.28 25.57
C TRP A 593 19.00 1.20 26.80
N ASN A 594 18.39 2.39 26.65
CA ASN A 594 18.39 3.40 27.73
C ASN A 594 17.15 3.40 28.64
N PHE A 595 16.29 2.37 28.58
CA PHE A 595 15.04 2.31 29.34
C PHE A 595 14.89 1.07 30.22
#